data_AF-A0A951HYY7-F1
#
_entry.id   AF-A0A951HYY7-F1
#
_cell.length_a   1.000
_cell.length_b   1.000
_cell.length_c   1.000
_cell.angle_alpha   90.00
_cell.angle_beta   90.00
_cell.angle_gamma   90.00
#
_symmetry.space_group_name_H-M   'P 1'
#
loop_
_entity.id
_entity.type
_entity.pdbx_description
1 polymer ?
#
loop_
_entity_poly.entity_id
_entity_poly.type
_entity_poly.pdbx_seq_one_letter_code
_entity_poly.pdbx_strand_id
1 'polypeptide(L)'
;MARGWESKSVADQIEEDERAKEEMEQRAELSPEMRARQERLDTLNLSRARTLDQLERATNPAYRQMLQRSLRALEAEIEELQ
;
A
#
# COMPACT_ATOMS: atom_id res chain seq x y z
N MET A 1 -0.70 57.27 -18.78
CA MET A 1 -1.61 57.85 -17.76
C MET A 1 -2.43 56.72 -17.17
N ALA A 2 -2.71 56.85 -15.88
CA ALA A 2 -3.25 55.84 -14.98
C ALA A 2 -4.57 55.17 -15.40
N ARG A 3 -4.81 54.03 -14.74
CA ARG A 3 -6.08 53.43 -14.25
C ARG A 3 -6.39 52.09 -14.92
N GLY A 4 -6.52 50.99 -14.19
CA GLY A 4 -6.47 50.76 -12.75
C GLY A 4 -6.50 49.25 -12.53
N TRP A 5 -5.51 48.74 -11.80
CA TRP A 5 -5.51 47.37 -11.31
C TRP A 5 -6.13 47.41 -9.92
N GLU A 6 -7.44 47.67 -9.85
CA GLU A 6 -8.21 47.55 -8.62
C GLU A 6 -8.97 46.22 -8.64
N SER A 7 -8.39 45.25 -7.94
CA SER A 7 -9.07 44.39 -6.96
C SER A 7 -10.41 43.75 -7.35
N LYS A 8 -10.36 42.46 -7.73
CA LYS A 8 -11.38 41.41 -7.56
C LYS A 8 -10.68 40.11 -8.02
N SER A 9 -10.45 39.06 -7.22
CA SER A 9 -11.23 38.54 -6.11
C SER A 9 -10.28 37.67 -5.26
N VAL A 10 -10.04 38.07 -4.00
CA VAL A 10 -9.28 37.27 -3.01
C VAL A 10 -10.22 36.32 -2.24
N ALA A 11 -11.41 36.04 -2.80
CA ALA A 11 -12.42 35.19 -2.17
C ALA A 11 -12.45 33.76 -2.74
N ASP A 12 -11.82 33.51 -3.90
CA ASP A 12 -11.85 32.19 -4.55
C ASP A 12 -10.74 31.25 -4.04
N GLN A 13 -9.77 31.78 -3.29
CA GLN A 13 -8.60 31.02 -2.81
C GLN A 13 -8.86 30.10 -1.62
N ILE A 14 -10.02 30.21 -0.96
CA ILE A 14 -10.34 29.35 0.18
C ILE A 14 -11.13 28.10 -0.28
N GLU A 15 -11.92 28.21 -1.34
CA GLU A 15 -12.71 27.07 -1.85
C GLU A 15 -11.88 26.11 -2.74
N GLU A 16 -10.80 26.58 -3.38
CA GLU A 16 -9.82 25.71 -4.06
C GLU A 16 -8.95 24.92 -3.08
N ASP A 17 -8.71 25.44 -1.87
CA ASP A 17 -7.76 24.86 -0.92
C ASP A 17 -8.29 23.58 -0.25
N GLU A 18 -9.62 23.45 -0.06
CA GLU A 18 -10.24 22.20 0.40
C GLU A 18 -10.33 21.16 -0.71
N ARG A 19 -10.65 21.57 -1.95
CA ARG A 19 -10.71 20.66 -3.11
C ARG A 19 -9.31 20.14 -3.48
N ALA A 20 -8.27 20.96 -3.34
CA ALA A 20 -6.89 20.55 -3.56
C ALA A 20 -6.40 19.53 -2.51
N LYS A 21 -6.89 19.63 -1.27
CA LYS A 21 -6.60 18.63 -0.21
C LYS A 21 -7.31 17.31 -0.47
N GLU A 22 -8.58 17.35 -0.85
CA GLU A 22 -9.32 16.13 -1.23
C GLU A 22 -8.72 15.46 -2.49
N GLU A 23 -8.30 16.23 -3.49
CA GLU A 23 -7.58 15.68 -4.66
C GLU A 23 -6.18 15.17 -4.31
N MET A 24 -5.49 15.77 -3.34
CA MET A 24 -4.20 15.26 -2.85
C MET A 24 -4.35 13.96 -2.07
N GLU A 25 -5.36 13.82 -1.23
CA GLU A 25 -5.67 12.57 -0.51
C GLU A 25 -6.07 11.46 -1.50
N GLN A 26 -6.90 11.76 -2.49
CA GLN A 26 -7.27 10.80 -3.55
C GLN A 26 -6.09 10.43 -4.46
N ARG A 27 -5.16 11.35 -4.72
CA ARG A 27 -3.90 11.03 -5.44
C ARG A 27 -2.90 10.27 -4.57
N ALA A 28 -2.97 10.41 -3.24
CA ALA A 28 -2.14 9.66 -2.31
C ALA A 28 -2.51 8.16 -2.28
N GLU A 29 -3.78 7.81 -2.53
CA GLU A 29 -4.20 6.41 -2.73
C GLU A 29 -3.53 5.74 -3.95
N LEU A 30 -3.06 6.52 -4.93
CA LEU A 30 -2.31 6.06 -6.10
C LEU A 30 -0.79 6.28 -5.98
N SER A 31 -0.30 6.58 -4.78
CA SER A 31 1.13 6.81 -4.50
C SER A 31 1.98 5.58 -4.88
N PRO A 32 3.20 5.76 -5.42
CA PRO A 32 4.17 4.70 -5.63
C PRO A 32 4.39 3.80 -4.39
N GLU A 33 4.21 4.35 -3.19
CA GLU A 33 4.32 3.62 -1.93
C GLU A 33 3.20 2.59 -1.76
N MET A 34 1.96 2.93 -2.13
CA MET A 34 0.83 2.00 -2.12
C MET A 34 1.04 0.86 -3.13
N ARG A 35 1.58 1.18 -4.31
CA ARG A 35 1.94 0.15 -5.31
C ARG A 35 3.03 -0.77 -4.79
N ALA A 36 4.11 -0.21 -4.22
CA ALA A 36 5.19 -0.99 -3.63
C ALA A 36 4.69 -1.89 -2.47
N ARG A 37 3.75 -1.38 -1.65
CA ARG A 37 3.10 -2.16 -0.59
C ARG A 37 2.29 -3.32 -1.18
N GLN A 38 1.49 -3.08 -2.21
CA GLN A 38 0.71 -4.12 -2.87
C GLN A 38 1.60 -5.17 -3.53
N GLU A 39 2.66 -4.77 -4.25
CA GLU A 39 3.62 -5.69 -4.87
C GLU A 39 4.33 -6.57 -3.83
N ARG A 40 4.65 -6.00 -2.66
CA ARG A 40 5.20 -6.77 -1.52
C ARG A 40 4.18 -7.77 -0.99
N LEU A 41 2.94 -7.35 -0.77
CA LEU A 41 1.85 -8.25 -0.33
C LEU A 41 1.64 -9.39 -1.33
N ASP A 42 1.61 -9.10 -2.62
CA ASP A 42 1.45 -10.11 -3.67
C ASP A 42 2.61 -11.12 -3.66
N THR A 43 3.84 -10.64 -3.49
CA THR A 43 5.04 -11.47 -3.39
C THR A 43 5.01 -12.38 -2.16
N LEU A 44 4.59 -11.84 -1.02
CA LEU A 44 4.45 -12.60 0.23
C LEU A 44 3.34 -13.64 0.13
N ASN A 45 2.19 -13.27 -0.45
CA ASN A 45 1.08 -14.19 -0.69
C ASN A 45 1.47 -15.35 -1.61
N LEU A 46 2.23 -15.07 -2.68
CA LEU A 46 2.76 -16.11 -3.57
C LEU A 46 3.73 -17.05 -2.83
N SER A 47 4.58 -16.50 -1.97
CA SER A 47 5.50 -17.29 -1.15
C SER A 47 4.75 -18.16 -0.15
N ARG A 48 3.74 -17.60 0.52
CA ARG A 48 2.83 -18.32 1.43
C ARG A 48 2.15 -19.49 0.74
N ALA A 49 1.59 -19.27 -0.45
CA ALA A 49 0.93 -20.31 -1.24
C ALA A 49 1.91 -21.45 -1.61
N ARG A 50 3.14 -21.13 -2.01
CA ARG A 50 4.18 -22.13 -2.30
C ARG A 50 4.57 -22.93 -1.06
N THR A 51 4.74 -22.27 0.09
CA THR A 51 5.06 -22.95 1.35
C THR A 51 3.94 -23.91 1.78
N LEU A 52 2.67 -23.53 1.57
CA LEU A 52 1.53 -24.40 1.81
C LEU A 52 1.53 -25.64 0.89
N ASP A 53 1.73 -25.49 -0.42
CA ASP A 53 1.83 -26.63 -1.35
C ASP A 53 3.01 -27.56 -0.98
N GLN A 54 4.16 -26.99 -0.60
CA GLN A 54 5.29 -27.78 -0.10
C GLN A 54 4.94 -28.55 1.18
N LEU A 55 4.17 -27.94 2.08
CA LEU A 55 3.75 -28.55 3.34
C LEU A 55 2.72 -29.67 3.12
N GLU A 56 1.85 -29.56 2.11
CA GLU A 56 0.96 -30.64 1.70
C GLU A 56 1.74 -31.86 1.20
N ARG A 57 2.80 -31.64 0.41
CA ARG A 57 3.63 -32.70 -0.18
C ARG A 57 4.72 -33.25 0.76
N ALA A 58 5.11 -32.48 1.79
CA ALA A 58 6.20 -32.84 2.69
C ALA A 58 5.83 -34.02 3.60
N THR A 59 6.59 -35.11 3.50
CA THR A 59 6.44 -36.30 4.35
C THR A 59 7.42 -36.32 5.53
N ASN A 60 8.57 -35.65 5.40
CA ASN A 60 9.59 -35.59 6.44
C ASN A 60 9.15 -34.65 7.59
N PRO A 61 9.05 -35.13 8.84
CA PRO A 61 8.60 -34.31 9.98
C PRO A 61 9.46 -33.08 10.26
N ALA A 62 10.79 -33.17 10.13
CA ALA A 62 11.68 -32.05 10.37
C ALA A 62 11.51 -30.96 9.30
N TYR A 63 11.37 -31.38 8.04
CA TYR A 63 11.10 -30.46 6.92
C TYR A 63 9.73 -29.79 7.05
N ARG A 64 8.69 -30.54 7.46
CA ARG A 64 7.36 -29.97 7.76
C ARG A 64 7.44 -28.90 8.85
N GLN A 65 8.17 -29.16 9.94
CA GLN A 65 8.34 -28.19 11.03
C GLN A 65 9.06 -26.92 10.56
N MET A 66 10.05 -27.06 9.68
CA MET A 66 10.72 -25.92 9.06
C MET A 66 9.72 -25.09 8.22
N LEU A 67 8.96 -25.74 7.33
CA LEU A 67 7.95 -25.07 6.50
C LEU A 67 6.88 -24.38 7.34
N GLN A 68 6.44 -24.98 8.46
CA GLN A 68 5.49 -24.35 9.39
C GLN A 68 6.05 -23.08 10.05
N ARG A 69 7.34 -23.07 10.38
CA ARG A 69 8.00 -21.86 10.92
C ARG A 69 8.09 -20.77 9.86
N SER A 70 8.50 -21.14 8.63
CA SER A 70 8.53 -20.21 7.50
C SER A 70 7.15 -19.65 7.18
N LEU A 71 6.11 -20.49 7.20
CA LEU A 71 4.73 -20.07 6.96
C LEU A 71 4.27 -19.02 7.98
N ARG A 72 4.53 -19.25 9.27
CA ARG A 72 4.17 -18.27 10.32
C ARG A 72 4.91 -16.94 10.17
N ALA A 73 6.17 -16.97 9.75
CA ALA A 73 6.93 -15.74 9.48
C ALA A 73 6.30 -14.96 8.32
N LEU A 74 5.97 -15.64 7.21
CA LEU A 74 5.31 -15.02 6.06
C LEU A 74 3.94 -14.45 6.42
N GLU A 75 3.16 -15.15 7.24
CA GLU A 75 1.85 -14.68 7.70
C GLU A 75 1.96 -13.44 8.59
N ALA A 76 2.95 -13.39 9.49
CA ALA A 76 3.22 -12.20 10.29
C ALA A 76 3.63 -11.00 9.43
N GLU A 77 4.51 -11.19 8.44
CA GLU A 77 4.91 -10.13 7.50
C GLU A 77 3.72 -9.60 6.68
N ILE A 78 2.80 -10.48 6.29
CA ILE A 78 1.56 -10.08 5.59
C ILE A 78 0.67 -9.25 6.52
N GLU A 79 0.48 -9.68 7.77
CA GLU A 79 -0.34 -8.96 8.76
C GLU A 79 0.23 -7.58 9.09
N GLU A 80 1.56 -7.45 9.19
CA GLU A 80 2.24 -6.15 9.38
C GLU A 80 2.08 -5.21 8.18
N LEU A 81 1.93 -5.78 6.98
CA LEU A 81 1.77 -5.03 5.73
C LEU A 81 0.32 -4.81 5.32
N GLN A 82 -0.69 -5.33 6.02
CA GLN A 82 -2.11 -5.07 5.76
C GLN A 82 -2.63 -3.89 6.57
#